data_AF-A0A1Q5MXT8-F1
#
_entry.id   AF-A0A1Q5MXT8-F1
#
_cell.length_a   1.000
_cell.length_b   1.000
_cell.length_c   1.000
_cell.angle_alpha   90.00
_cell.angle_beta   90.00
_cell.angle_gamma   90.00
#
_symmetry.space_group_name_H-M   'P 1'
#
loop_
_entity.id
_entity.type
_entity.pdbx_description
1 polymer ?
#
loop_
_entity_poly.entity_id
_entity_poly.type
_entity_poly.pdbx_seq_one_letter_code
_entity_poly.pdbx_strand_id
1 'polypeptide(L)'
;MRTTGLAAATTKAIAREAGCSEAALYKYFANKEELFVRVLMERTPNAGPLMAALLAEPGAEAGAGERGVEEGLVAIARHASLFYADAMPMAASLFADPALLARHRDGVQEIGAGPHVVLDALTGRLRRELDAGRLRADADPRAAAALLLGACFQRAFFLHFSGAHVVQPVEEFAPAVARTVWAAIR
;
A
#
# COMPACT_ATOMS: atom_id res chain seq x y z
N MET A 1 3.07 -15.55 -9.77
CA MET A 1 2.89 -14.09 -9.60
C MET A 1 4.06 -13.46 -8.85
N ARG A 2 4.39 -13.86 -7.60
CA ARG A 2 5.55 -13.30 -6.87
C ARG A 2 6.90 -13.54 -7.56
N THR A 3 7.07 -14.70 -8.20
CA THR A 3 8.33 -15.11 -8.84
C THR A 3 8.42 -14.71 -10.32
N THR A 4 7.29 -14.66 -11.03
CA THR A 4 7.23 -14.48 -12.49
C THR A 4 6.53 -13.19 -12.93
N GLY A 5 6.06 -12.37 -11.98
CA GLY A 5 5.21 -11.21 -12.25
C GLY A 5 3.78 -11.60 -12.68
N LEU A 6 2.95 -10.59 -12.93
CA LEU A 6 1.58 -10.76 -13.43
C LEU A 6 1.53 -11.08 -14.94
N ALA A 7 2.46 -10.54 -15.72
CA ALA A 7 2.48 -10.74 -17.17
C ALA A 7 2.60 -12.23 -17.55
N ALA A 8 3.56 -12.95 -16.94
CA ALA A 8 3.79 -14.37 -17.21
C ALA A 8 2.85 -15.32 -16.45
N ALA A 9 2.07 -14.84 -15.48
CA ALA A 9 1.11 -15.65 -14.72
C ALA A 9 -0.21 -15.80 -15.49
N THR A 10 -0.27 -16.71 -16.47
CA THR A 10 -1.53 -16.98 -17.21
C THR A 10 -2.57 -17.62 -16.30
N THR A 11 -3.85 -17.39 -16.58
CA THR A 11 -5.00 -18.02 -15.87
C THR A 11 -4.89 -19.55 -15.88
N LYS A 12 -4.48 -20.15 -17.00
CA LYS A 12 -4.17 -21.57 -17.11
C LYS A 12 -3.05 -22.03 -16.16
N ALA A 13 -1.94 -21.27 -16.08
CA ALA A 13 -0.84 -21.61 -15.18
C ALA A 13 -1.24 -21.45 -13.71
N ILE A 14 -2.03 -20.43 -13.39
CA ILE A 14 -2.59 -20.21 -12.04
C ILE A 14 -3.52 -21.36 -11.65
N ALA A 15 -4.45 -21.75 -12.53
CA ALA A 15 -5.40 -22.83 -12.28
C ALA A 15 -4.68 -24.16 -12.01
N ARG A 16 -3.65 -24.46 -12.83
CA ARG A 16 -2.80 -25.64 -12.65
C ARG A 16 -2.12 -25.65 -11.28
N GLU A 17 -1.50 -24.54 -10.89
CA GLU A 17 -0.82 -24.42 -9.59
C GLU A 17 -1.82 -24.52 -8.41
N ALA A 18 -3.02 -23.97 -8.58
CA ALA A 18 -4.09 -24.01 -7.59
C ALA A 18 -4.84 -25.36 -7.55
N GLY A 19 -4.51 -26.31 -8.43
CA GLY A 19 -5.18 -27.60 -8.53
C GLY A 19 -6.65 -27.52 -8.96
N CYS A 20 -7.04 -26.47 -9.70
CA CYS A 20 -8.41 -26.25 -10.16
C CYS A 20 -8.50 -26.06 -11.68
N SER A 21 -9.73 -26.02 -12.22
CA SER A 21 -9.94 -25.71 -13.64
C SER A 21 -9.88 -24.21 -13.88
N GLU A 22 -9.50 -23.81 -15.09
CA GLU A 22 -9.51 -22.39 -15.48
C GLU A 22 -10.93 -21.79 -15.42
N ALA A 23 -11.95 -22.58 -15.74
CA ALA A 23 -13.36 -22.20 -15.58
C ALA A 23 -13.74 -21.94 -14.11
N ALA A 24 -13.14 -22.65 -13.15
CA ALA A 24 -13.37 -22.40 -11.73
C ALA A 24 -12.83 -21.02 -11.30
N LEU A 25 -11.72 -20.55 -11.87
CA LEU A 25 -11.24 -19.19 -11.62
C LEU A 25 -12.24 -18.14 -12.11
N TYR A 26 -12.78 -18.31 -13.32
CA TYR A 26 -13.75 -17.38 -13.90
C TYR A 26 -15.09 -17.34 -13.16
N LYS A 27 -15.39 -18.33 -12.31
CA LYS A 27 -16.55 -18.30 -11.41
C LYS A 27 -16.42 -17.24 -10.31
N TYR A 28 -15.18 -16.99 -9.85
CA TYR A 28 -14.90 -16.11 -8.72
C TYR A 28 -14.30 -14.76 -9.13
N PHE A 29 -13.67 -14.70 -10.29
CA PHE A 29 -12.99 -13.51 -10.78
C PHE A 29 -13.36 -13.30 -12.24
N ALA A 30 -13.85 -12.11 -12.57
CA ALA A 30 -14.23 -11.75 -13.94
C ALA A 30 -13.02 -11.82 -14.88
N ASN A 31 -11.82 -11.48 -14.39
CA ASN A 31 -10.58 -11.51 -15.15
C ASN A 31 -9.34 -11.70 -14.25
N LYS A 32 -8.18 -11.85 -14.88
CA LYS A 32 -6.89 -12.01 -14.18
C LYS A 32 -6.52 -10.77 -13.36
N GLU A 33 -6.92 -9.59 -13.81
CA GLU A 33 -6.61 -8.32 -13.16
C GLU A 33 -7.37 -8.19 -11.81
N GLU A 34 -8.63 -8.59 -11.76
CA GLU A 34 -9.41 -8.67 -10.52
C GLU A 34 -8.79 -9.69 -9.54
N LEU A 35 -8.45 -10.89 -10.02
CA LEU A 35 -7.74 -11.90 -9.22
C LEU A 35 -6.45 -11.33 -8.63
N PHE A 36 -5.68 -10.59 -9.43
CA PHE A 36 -4.44 -9.98 -8.97
C PHE A 36 -4.66 -8.97 -7.83
N VAL A 37 -5.65 -8.09 -7.96
CA VAL A 37 -6.01 -7.11 -6.92
C VAL A 37 -6.45 -7.80 -5.63
N ARG A 38 -7.27 -8.85 -5.77
CA ARG A 38 -7.72 -9.68 -4.65
C ARG A 38 -6.55 -10.35 -3.95
N VAL A 39 -5.58 -10.90 -4.69
CA VAL A 39 -4.35 -11.45 -4.09
C VAL A 39 -3.55 -10.36 -3.38
N LEU A 40 -3.40 -9.18 -3.96
CA LEU A 40 -2.69 -8.08 -3.30
C LEU A 40 -3.34 -7.67 -1.98
N MET A 41 -4.66 -7.55 -1.94
CA MET A 41 -5.39 -7.09 -0.76
C MET A 41 -5.61 -8.18 0.30
N GLU A 42 -5.82 -9.43 -0.12
CA GLU A 42 -6.23 -10.51 0.78
C GLU A 42 -5.10 -11.47 1.15
N ARG A 43 -4.03 -11.54 0.35
CA ARG A 43 -2.97 -12.56 0.49
C ARG A 43 -1.57 -11.98 0.68
N THR A 44 -1.43 -10.66 0.64
CA THR A 44 -0.17 -10.00 1.01
C THR A 44 -0.11 -9.86 2.53
N PRO A 45 0.92 -10.38 3.21
CA PRO A 45 1.00 -10.39 4.68
C PRO A 45 0.76 -9.02 5.32
N ASN A 46 1.20 -7.95 4.65
CA ASN A 46 1.15 -6.59 5.18
C ASN A 46 -0.03 -5.73 4.69
N ALA A 47 -0.93 -6.27 3.86
CA ALA A 47 -2.12 -5.54 3.41
C ALA A 47 -3.13 -5.32 4.55
N GLY A 48 -3.48 -6.38 5.28
CA GLY A 48 -4.39 -6.30 6.44
C GLY A 48 -3.90 -5.34 7.53
N PRO A 49 -2.65 -5.50 8.03
CA PRO A 49 -2.07 -4.59 9.01
C PRO A 49 -2.00 -3.12 8.54
N LEU A 50 -1.67 -2.89 7.26
CA LEU A 50 -1.69 -1.53 6.70
C LEU A 50 -3.10 -0.93 6.72
N MET A 51 -4.11 -1.68 6.28
CA MET A 51 -5.50 -1.21 6.29
C MET A 51 -6.00 -0.94 7.71
N ALA A 52 -5.67 -1.82 8.67
CA ALA A 52 -5.99 -1.62 10.07
C ALA A 52 -5.35 -0.33 10.62
N ALA A 53 -4.07 -0.08 10.29
CA ALA A 53 -3.39 1.16 10.69
C ALA A 53 -4.00 2.40 10.03
N LEU A 54 -4.39 2.35 8.76
CA LEU A 54 -5.00 3.49 8.05
C LEU A 54 -6.40 3.83 8.59
N LEU A 55 -7.18 2.81 8.96
CA LEU A 55 -8.55 2.95 9.42
C LEU A 55 -8.68 3.10 10.94
N ALA A 56 -7.59 2.98 11.69
CA ALA A 56 -7.60 3.19 13.14
C ALA A 56 -8.13 4.59 13.48
N GLU A 57 -9.01 4.65 14.48
CA GLU A 57 -9.63 5.90 14.90
C GLU A 57 -8.60 6.86 15.54
N PRO A 58 -8.60 8.14 15.14
CA PRO A 58 -7.80 9.18 15.77
C PRO A 58 -8.03 9.24 17.29
N GLY A 59 -6.97 9.12 18.09
CA GLY A 59 -7.06 9.23 19.55
C GLY A 59 -7.84 8.12 20.25
N ALA A 60 -7.96 6.92 19.65
CA ALA A 60 -8.63 5.76 20.25
C ALA A 60 -8.05 5.33 21.61
N GLU A 61 -6.78 5.68 21.87
CA GLU A 61 -6.21 5.66 23.21
C GLU A 61 -6.46 7.02 23.88
N ALA A 62 -7.45 7.07 24.77
CA ALA A 62 -7.76 8.26 25.55
C ALA A 62 -6.49 8.78 26.26
N GLY A 63 -5.96 9.92 25.79
CA GLY A 63 -4.73 10.55 26.30
C GLY A 63 -3.51 10.53 25.37
N ALA A 64 -3.59 9.92 24.18
CA ALA A 64 -2.45 9.83 23.28
C ALA A 64 -2.06 11.18 22.63
N GLY A 65 -3.01 12.11 22.47
CA GLY A 65 -2.76 13.47 21.94
C GLY A 65 -1.93 13.47 20.65
N GLU A 66 -0.99 14.39 20.55
CA GLU A 66 -0.01 14.48 19.44
C GLU A 66 0.88 13.23 19.31
N ARG A 67 1.27 12.60 20.43
CA ARG A 67 2.13 11.40 20.42
C ARG A 67 1.45 10.22 19.71
N GLY A 68 0.15 10.06 19.91
CA GLY A 68 -0.63 9.02 19.22
C GLY A 68 -0.71 9.22 17.70
N VAL A 69 -0.66 10.47 17.23
CA VAL A 69 -0.61 10.77 15.80
C VAL A 69 0.73 10.34 15.21
N GLU A 70 1.83 10.73 15.86
CA GLU A 70 3.18 10.34 15.45
C GLU A 70 3.35 8.81 15.43
N GLU A 71 2.96 8.12 16.50
CA GLU A 71 3.01 6.65 16.59
C GLU A 71 2.16 5.98 15.51
N GLY A 72 0.98 6.54 15.21
CA GLY A 72 0.15 6.11 14.08
C GLY A 72 0.87 6.23 12.73
N LEU A 73 1.59 7.34 12.50
CA LEU A 73 2.39 7.52 11.29
C LEU A 73 3.55 6.50 11.21
N VAL A 74 4.18 6.18 12.34
CA VAL A 74 5.23 5.13 12.39
C VAL A 74 4.65 3.77 12.00
N ALA A 75 3.51 3.37 12.57
CA ALA A 75 2.86 2.11 12.25
C ALA A 75 2.47 2.02 10.76
N ILE A 76 1.92 3.11 10.22
CA ILE A 76 1.55 3.19 8.79
C ILE A 76 2.81 3.09 7.92
N ALA A 77 3.87 3.84 8.22
CA ALA A 77 5.12 3.80 7.44
C ALA A 77 5.75 2.40 7.42
N ARG A 78 5.72 1.71 8.57
CA ARG A 78 6.22 0.33 8.70
C ARG A 78 5.42 -0.63 7.83
N HIS A 79 4.10 -0.67 7.97
CA HIS A 79 3.25 -1.60 7.22
C HIS A 79 3.21 -1.26 5.73
N ALA A 80 3.22 0.01 5.35
CA ALA A 80 3.29 0.44 3.96
C ALA A 80 4.61 0.02 3.30
N SER A 81 5.74 0.20 4.00
CA SER A 81 7.06 -0.22 3.50
C SER A 81 7.12 -1.73 3.23
N LEU A 82 6.57 -2.54 4.14
CA LEU A 82 6.54 -3.99 3.99
C LEU A 82 5.56 -4.43 2.90
N PHE A 83 4.37 -3.82 2.86
CA PHE A 83 3.38 -4.06 1.81
C PHE A 83 3.94 -3.76 0.41
N TYR A 84 4.58 -2.62 0.22
CA TYR A 84 5.17 -2.27 -1.07
C TYR A 84 6.33 -3.20 -1.43
N ALA A 85 7.14 -3.64 -0.46
CA ALA A 85 8.19 -4.64 -0.70
C ALA A 85 7.59 -5.97 -1.19
N ASP A 86 6.47 -6.42 -0.62
CA ASP A 86 5.79 -7.65 -1.03
C ASP A 86 5.09 -7.51 -2.40
N ALA A 87 4.46 -6.36 -2.66
CA ALA A 87 3.62 -6.13 -3.83
C ALA A 87 4.43 -5.80 -5.09
N MET A 88 5.58 -5.12 -4.95
CA MET A 88 6.32 -4.57 -6.08
C MET A 88 6.78 -5.61 -7.11
N PRO A 89 7.34 -6.79 -6.74
CA PRO A 89 7.71 -7.81 -7.73
C PRO A 89 6.53 -8.33 -8.53
N MET A 90 5.34 -8.37 -7.92
CA MET A 90 4.13 -8.81 -8.61
C MET A 90 3.61 -7.75 -9.58
N ALA A 91 3.68 -6.46 -9.19
CA ALA A 91 3.21 -5.33 -9.97
C ALA A 91 4.20 -4.84 -11.03
N ALA A 92 5.51 -5.09 -10.87
CA ALA A 92 6.55 -4.57 -11.77
C ALA A 92 6.30 -4.91 -13.24
N SER A 93 5.81 -6.12 -13.53
CA SER A 93 5.53 -6.54 -14.91
C SER A 93 4.37 -5.77 -15.57
N LEU A 94 3.49 -5.11 -14.80
CA LEU A 94 2.43 -4.26 -15.36
C LEU A 94 3.03 -3.12 -16.18
N PHE A 95 4.14 -2.55 -15.72
CA PHE A 95 4.78 -1.41 -16.37
C PHE A 95 5.56 -1.79 -17.64
N ALA A 96 5.75 -3.09 -17.90
CA ALA A 96 6.40 -3.57 -19.12
C ALA A 96 5.46 -3.64 -20.34
N ASP A 97 4.14 -3.60 -20.12
CA ASP A 97 3.13 -3.67 -21.18
C ASP A 97 2.03 -2.61 -20.93
N PRO A 98 1.97 -1.53 -21.75
CA PRO A 98 0.97 -0.47 -21.59
C PRO A 98 -0.48 -0.96 -21.70
N ALA A 99 -0.76 -1.98 -22.51
CA ALA A 99 -2.11 -2.53 -22.66
C ALA A 99 -2.51 -3.33 -21.42
N LEU A 100 -1.59 -4.10 -20.85
CA LEU A 100 -1.81 -4.78 -19.57
C LEU A 100 -2.05 -3.77 -18.44
N LEU A 101 -1.27 -2.68 -18.38
CA LEU A 101 -1.45 -1.62 -17.39
C LEU A 101 -2.81 -0.92 -17.54
N ALA A 102 -3.25 -0.65 -18.78
CA ALA A 102 -4.56 -0.07 -19.05
C ALA A 102 -5.69 -0.98 -18.54
N ARG A 103 -5.67 -2.27 -18.93
CA ARG A 103 -6.66 -3.25 -18.44
C ARG A 103 -6.68 -3.39 -16.92
N HIS A 104 -5.51 -3.38 -16.29
CA HIS A 104 -5.42 -3.41 -14.83
C HIS A 104 -6.07 -2.17 -14.21
N ARG A 105 -5.83 -0.98 -14.78
CA ARG A 105 -6.43 0.29 -14.34
C ARG A 105 -7.95 0.25 -14.44
N ASP A 106 -8.47 -0.22 -15.57
CA ASP A 106 -9.92 -0.31 -15.79
C ASP A 106 -10.53 -1.31 -14.80
N GLY A 107 -9.92 -2.49 -14.64
CA GLY A 107 -10.39 -3.52 -13.69
C GLY A 107 -10.36 -3.08 -12.22
N VAL A 108 -9.36 -2.30 -11.78
CA VAL A 108 -9.38 -1.75 -10.40
C VAL A 108 -10.44 -0.67 -10.22
N GLN A 109 -10.67 0.16 -11.24
CA GLN A 109 -11.68 1.21 -11.20
C GLN A 109 -13.09 0.64 -11.10
N GLU A 110 -13.41 -0.42 -11.85
CA GLU A 110 -14.72 -1.10 -11.81
C GLU A 110 -15.11 -1.59 -10.42
N ILE A 111 -14.13 -2.02 -9.61
CA ILE A 111 -14.35 -2.53 -8.25
C ILE A 111 -14.08 -1.49 -7.16
N GLY A 112 -13.87 -0.22 -7.53
CA GLY A 112 -13.61 0.88 -6.58
C GLY A 112 -12.30 0.70 -5.78
N ALA A 113 -11.33 -0.03 -6.33
CA ALA A 113 -10.06 -0.30 -5.69
C ALA A 113 -8.90 0.41 -6.40
N GLY A 114 -7.71 0.32 -5.84
CA GLY A 114 -6.47 0.70 -6.50
C GLY A 114 -5.47 1.37 -5.59
N PRO A 115 -4.29 1.73 -6.12
CA PRO A 115 -3.21 2.32 -5.31
C PRO A 115 -3.61 3.64 -4.63
N HIS A 116 -4.57 4.37 -5.20
CA HIS A 116 -5.09 5.63 -4.67
C HIS A 116 -5.83 5.47 -3.33
N VAL A 117 -6.43 4.29 -3.07
CA VAL A 117 -7.21 4.03 -1.83
C VAL A 117 -6.36 4.20 -0.58
N VAL A 118 -5.09 3.78 -0.62
CA VAL A 118 -4.15 3.92 0.51
C VAL A 118 -3.86 5.40 0.79
N LEU A 119 -3.67 6.20 -0.27
CA LEU A 119 -3.45 7.63 -0.17
C LEU A 119 -4.69 8.36 0.37
N ASP A 120 -5.85 8.03 -0.15
CA ASP A 120 -7.12 8.66 0.25
C ASP A 120 -7.46 8.31 1.70
N ALA A 121 -7.21 7.08 2.15
CA ALA A 121 -7.40 6.66 3.54
C ALA A 121 -6.49 7.45 4.50
N LEU A 122 -5.19 7.56 4.21
CA LEU A 122 -4.27 8.34 5.04
C LEU A 122 -4.60 9.84 5.03
N THR A 123 -4.96 10.38 3.85
CA THR A 123 -5.40 11.78 3.72
C THR A 123 -6.63 12.03 4.58
N GLY A 124 -7.62 11.13 4.54
CA GLY A 124 -8.83 11.21 5.35
C GLY A 124 -8.53 11.14 6.84
N ARG A 125 -7.62 10.26 7.26
CA ARG A 125 -7.16 10.19 8.65
C ARG A 125 -6.52 11.50 9.10
N LEU A 126 -5.56 12.03 8.33
CA LEU A 126 -4.87 13.28 8.66
C LEU A 126 -5.81 14.50 8.66
N ARG A 127 -6.84 14.51 7.81
CA ARG A 127 -7.90 15.54 7.89
C ARG A 127 -8.65 15.50 9.22
N ARG A 128 -9.00 14.31 9.72
CA ARG A 128 -9.63 14.18 11.05
C ARG A 128 -8.72 14.66 12.18
N GLU A 129 -7.40 14.49 12.05
CA GLU A 129 -6.43 15.04 13.00
C GLU A 129 -6.36 16.58 12.93
N LEU A 130 -6.42 17.15 11.73
CA LEU A 130 -6.50 18.59 11.49
C LEU A 130 -7.77 19.20 12.09
N ASP A 131 -8.93 18.61 11.80
CA ASP A 131 -10.23 19.06 12.30
C ASP A 131 -10.31 19.00 13.84
N ALA A 132 -9.56 18.06 14.45
CA ALA A 132 -9.44 17.93 15.89
C ALA A 132 -8.37 18.87 16.52
N GLY A 133 -7.75 19.74 15.72
CA GLY A 133 -6.76 20.72 16.19
C GLY A 133 -5.41 20.11 16.61
N ARG A 134 -5.10 18.88 16.17
CA ARG A 134 -3.83 18.19 16.49
C ARG A 134 -2.73 18.42 15.46
N LEU A 135 -3.07 19.05 14.33
CA LEU A 135 -2.14 19.49 13.30
C LEU A 135 -2.18 21.02 13.22
N ARG A 136 -1.10 21.65 12.75
CA ARG A 136 -1.11 23.08 12.44
C ARG A 136 -2.17 23.42 11.38
N ALA A 137 -2.77 24.60 11.50
CA ALA A 137 -3.92 25.00 10.68
C ALA A 137 -3.66 25.07 9.17
N ASP A 138 -2.40 25.26 8.75
CA ASP A 138 -1.97 25.32 7.36
C ASP A 138 -1.35 24.01 6.85
N ALA A 139 -1.43 22.91 7.62
CA ALA A 139 -0.98 21.61 7.17
C ALA A 139 -1.74 21.18 5.91
N ASP A 140 -1.04 20.49 5.00
CA ASP A 140 -1.65 19.81 3.85
C ASP A 140 -1.64 18.28 4.12
N PRO A 141 -2.79 17.71 4.56
CA PRO A 141 -2.94 16.29 4.80
C PRO A 141 -2.59 15.41 3.59
N ARG A 142 -2.89 15.87 2.37
CA ARG A 142 -2.67 15.08 1.16
C ARG A 142 -1.20 15.07 0.78
N ALA A 143 -0.52 16.21 0.89
CA ALA A 143 0.92 16.29 0.67
C ALA A 143 1.69 15.44 1.69
N ALA A 144 1.32 15.52 2.98
CA ALA A 144 1.93 14.71 4.02
C ALA A 144 1.74 13.21 3.79
N ALA A 145 0.52 12.79 3.41
CA ALA A 145 0.23 11.41 3.07
C ALA A 145 1.06 10.93 1.86
N ALA A 146 1.15 11.76 0.81
CA ALA A 146 1.92 11.46 -0.39
C ALA A 146 3.42 11.32 -0.10
N LEU A 147 3.98 12.19 0.73
CA LEU A 147 5.39 12.13 1.14
C LEU A 147 5.69 10.85 1.93
N LEU A 148 4.85 10.50 2.90
CA LEU A 148 5.04 9.30 3.71
C LEU A 148 4.96 8.01 2.86
N LEU A 149 3.88 7.87 2.10
CA LEU A 149 3.64 6.68 1.28
C LEU A 149 4.62 6.60 0.10
N GLY A 150 4.95 7.75 -0.50
CA GLY A 150 5.94 7.86 -1.57
C GLY A 150 7.34 7.42 -1.11
N ALA A 151 7.76 7.83 0.09
CA ALA A 151 9.02 7.38 0.67
C ALA A 151 9.02 5.85 0.92
N CYS A 152 7.90 5.29 1.41
CA CYS A 152 7.76 3.84 1.59
C CYS A 152 7.83 3.09 0.25
N PHE A 153 7.21 3.62 -0.80
CA PHE A 153 7.26 3.05 -2.15
C PHE A 153 8.67 3.14 -2.76
N GLN A 154 9.35 4.29 -2.62
CA GLN A 154 10.72 4.48 -3.07
C GLN A 154 11.69 3.52 -2.35
N ARG A 155 11.49 3.27 -1.06
CA ARG A 155 12.26 2.27 -0.32
C ARG A 155 12.10 0.87 -0.94
N ALA A 156 10.87 0.46 -1.26
CA ALA A 156 10.64 -0.82 -1.94
C ALA A 156 11.30 -0.86 -3.33
N PHE A 157 11.27 0.25 -4.07
CA PHE A 157 11.97 0.37 -5.35
C PHE A 157 13.47 0.13 -5.20
N PHE A 158 14.15 0.83 -4.28
CA PHE A 158 15.58 0.61 -4.08
C PHE A 158 15.92 -0.78 -3.55
N LEU A 159 15.08 -1.34 -2.68
CA LEU A 159 15.25 -2.71 -2.18
C LEU A 159 15.32 -3.73 -3.33
N HIS A 160 14.41 -3.63 -4.30
CA HIS A 160 14.34 -4.58 -5.42
C HIS A 160 15.27 -4.23 -6.58
N PHE A 161 15.47 -2.94 -6.85
CA PHE A 161 16.25 -2.47 -7.99
C PHE A 161 17.77 -2.50 -7.70
N SER A 162 18.16 -2.09 -6.49
CA SER A 162 19.56 -1.92 -6.09
C SER A 162 20.01 -2.89 -4.99
N GLY A 163 19.07 -3.60 -4.36
CA GLY A 163 19.35 -4.60 -3.32
C GLY A 163 19.23 -4.08 -1.88
N ALA A 164 19.15 -5.01 -0.92
CA ALA A 164 18.89 -4.67 0.48
C ALA A 164 19.95 -3.78 1.14
N HIS A 165 21.18 -3.77 0.64
CA HIS A 165 22.29 -3.00 1.20
C HIS A 165 22.16 -1.49 1.01
N VAL A 166 21.32 -1.02 0.07
CA VAL A 166 21.12 0.42 -0.18
C VAL A 166 19.94 1.00 0.60
N VAL A 167 19.17 0.18 1.30
CA VAL A 167 18.01 0.63 2.08
C VAL A 167 18.23 0.41 3.57
N GLN A 168 17.75 1.35 4.38
CA GLN A 168 17.72 1.17 5.83
C GLN A 168 16.76 0.04 6.21
N PRO A 169 17.05 -0.71 7.29
CA PRO A 169 16.08 -1.62 7.91
C PRO A 169 14.76 -0.90 8.19
N VAL A 170 13.63 -1.60 8.02
CA VAL A 170 12.30 -0.96 8.14
C VAL A 170 12.09 -0.35 9.52
N GLU A 171 12.65 -0.97 10.56
CA GLU A 171 12.52 -0.52 11.95
C GLU A 171 13.30 0.77 12.24
N GLU A 172 14.30 1.11 11.42
CA GLU A 172 15.00 2.38 11.49
C GLU A 172 14.35 3.43 10.57
N PHE A 173 13.97 2.99 9.35
CA PHE A 173 13.37 3.84 8.34
C PHE A 173 12.01 4.41 8.76
N ALA A 174 11.11 3.55 9.25
CA ALA A 174 9.72 3.94 9.50
C ALA A 174 9.61 5.04 10.57
N PRO A 175 10.29 4.95 11.73
CA PRO A 175 10.30 6.05 12.70
C PRO A 175 10.92 7.33 12.15
N ALA A 176 11.99 7.24 11.36
CA ALA A 176 12.69 8.41 10.83
C ALA A 176 11.83 9.19 9.81
N VAL A 177 11.18 8.49 8.88
CA VAL A 177 10.31 9.14 7.88
C VAL A 177 9.04 9.68 8.54
N ALA A 178 8.44 8.94 9.48
CA ALA A 178 7.27 9.40 10.22
C ALA A 178 7.56 10.67 11.02
N ARG A 179 8.69 10.73 11.75
CA ARG A 179 9.13 11.95 12.46
C ARG A 179 9.31 13.13 11.53
N THR A 180 9.88 12.91 10.34
CA THR A 180 10.11 13.98 9.36
C THR A 180 8.80 14.54 8.84
N VAL A 181 7.84 13.68 8.51
CA VAL A 181 6.50 14.09 8.07
C VAL A 181 5.74 14.76 9.21
N TRP A 182 5.78 14.19 10.41
CA TRP A 182 5.15 14.73 11.63
C TRP A 182 5.64 16.15 11.93
N ALA A 183 6.96 16.37 11.90
CA ALA A 183 7.55 17.69 12.10
C ALA A 183 7.09 18.73 11.06
N ALA A 184 6.66 18.29 9.87
CA ALA A 184 6.16 19.16 8.82
C ALA A 184 4.64 19.46 8.91
N ILE A 185 3.90 18.82 9.82
CA ILE A 185 2.44 19.01 9.94
C ILE A 185 1.94 19.29 11.36
N ARG A 186 2.80 19.20 12.36
CA ARG A 186 2.50 19.63 13.73
C ARG A 186 2.61 21.14 13.90
#